data_AF-A0A0M9AGN7-F1
#
_entry.id   AF-A0A0M9AGN7-F1
#
_cell.length_a   1.000
_cell.length_b   1.000
_cell.length_c   1.000
_cell.angle_alpha   90.00
_cell.angle_beta   90.00
_cell.angle_gamma   90.00
#
_symmetry.space_group_name_H-M   'P 1'
#
loop_
_entity.id
_entity.type
_entity.pdbx_description
1 polymer ?
#
loop_
_entity_poly.entity_id
_entity_poly.type
_entity_poly.pdbx_seq_one_letter_code
_entity_poly.pdbx_strand_id
1 'polypeptide(L)'
;MGLLEQLRGLHGRVKRSKYKPWQVYLLAAAIVICASLYFDIVLLTDALRSLEGAASGLQWIVILAIQGVLIGFVAEYLYEQGDGYAKVGSNEFDSKDKTLAARVGIMTGVSAVITLAVPSAVRSVAEYLVIQTVGAVIVLGILLVHESSSDWNPETEWPALAAGVLLATAPTVL
;
A
#
# COMPACT_ATOMS: atom_id res chain seq x y z
N MET A 1 -21.04 32.75 9.72
CA MET A 1 -20.27 32.23 8.56
C MET A 1 -20.36 30.72 8.62
N GLY A 2 -21.02 30.08 7.65
CA GLY A 2 -21.45 28.69 7.78
C GLY A 2 -20.29 27.71 7.64
N LEU A 3 -20.31 26.60 8.38
CA LEU A 3 -19.35 25.49 8.25
C LEU A 3 -19.17 25.03 6.79
N LEU A 4 -20.26 25.03 6.03
CA LEU A 4 -20.27 24.70 4.60
C LEU A 4 -19.48 25.67 3.72
N GLU A 5 -19.48 26.97 4.02
CA GLU A 5 -18.68 27.96 3.30
C GLU A 5 -17.19 27.79 3.59
N GLN A 6 -16.84 27.49 4.85
CA GLN A 6 -15.46 27.23 5.24
C GLN A 6 -14.91 25.96 4.57
N LEU A 7 -15.69 24.88 4.54
CA LEU A 7 -15.33 23.64 3.86
C LEU A 7 -15.18 23.84 2.34
N ARG A 8 -16.08 24.59 1.72
CA ARG A 8 -15.99 24.92 0.29
C ARG A 8 -14.76 25.77 -0.02
N GLY A 9 -14.44 26.74 0.85
CA GLY A 9 -13.22 27.54 0.76
C GLY A 9 -11.95 26.69 0.89
N LEU A 10 -11.92 25.75 1.83
CA LEU A 10 -10.80 24.85 2.05
C LEU A 10 -10.61 23.88 0.88
N HIS A 11 -11.69 23.31 0.36
CA HIS A 11 -11.66 22.50 -0.86
C HIS A 11 -11.15 23.30 -2.06
N GLY A 12 -11.56 24.55 -2.20
CA GLY A 12 -11.07 25.46 -3.25
C GLY A 12 -9.58 25.79 -3.12
N ARG A 13 -9.01 25.78 -1.91
CA ARG A 13 -7.57 25.93 -1.66
C ARG A 13 -6.80 24.65 -1.98
N VAL A 14 -7.33 23.49 -1.57
CA VAL A 14 -6.74 22.18 -1.86
C VAL A 14 -6.68 21.93 -3.36
N LYS A 15 -7.76 22.23 -4.11
CA LYS A 15 -7.80 22.14 -5.57
C LYS A 15 -6.79 23.04 -6.29
N ARG A 16 -6.37 24.15 -5.66
CA ARG A 16 -5.36 25.06 -6.20
C ARG A 16 -3.93 24.69 -5.79
N SER A 17 -3.76 23.69 -4.92
CA SER A 17 -2.43 23.22 -4.55
C SER A 17 -1.79 22.41 -5.69
N LYS A 18 -0.47 22.26 -5.64
CA LYS A 18 0.27 21.41 -6.58
C LYS A 18 0.03 19.90 -6.36
N TYR A 19 -0.72 19.54 -5.31
CA TYR A 19 -0.98 18.17 -4.90
C TYR A 19 -2.37 17.72 -5.33
N LYS A 20 -2.53 16.41 -5.56
CA LYS A 20 -3.87 15.87 -5.83
C LYS A 20 -4.71 16.00 -4.55
N PRO A 21 -5.98 16.46 -4.64
CA PRO A 21 -6.79 16.72 -3.46
C PRO A 21 -6.90 15.55 -2.49
N TRP A 22 -7.00 14.32 -3.00
CA TRP A 22 -7.09 13.12 -2.17
C TRP A 22 -5.84 12.90 -1.32
N GLN A 23 -4.64 13.24 -1.80
CA GLN A 23 -3.38 13.08 -1.07
C GLN A 23 -3.35 14.01 0.15
N VAL A 24 -3.84 15.24 -0.04
CA VAL A 24 -3.93 16.24 1.03
C VAL A 24 -4.98 15.84 2.07
N TYR A 25 -6.14 15.34 1.63
CA TYR A 25 -7.17 14.85 2.57
C TYR A 25 -6.74 13.61 3.33
N LEU A 26 -6.06 12.68 2.66
CA LEU A 26 -5.51 11.48 3.28
C LEU A 26 -4.47 11.85 4.33
N LEU A 27 -3.55 12.78 4.01
CA LEU A 27 -2.55 13.27 4.98
C LEU A 27 -3.20 13.94 6.18
N ALA A 28 -4.18 14.81 5.95
CA ALA A 28 -4.90 15.46 7.04
C ALA A 28 -5.59 14.44 7.96
N ALA A 29 -6.25 13.44 7.38
CA ALA A 29 -6.87 12.36 8.15
C ALA A 29 -5.83 11.53 8.93
N ALA A 30 -4.71 11.17 8.30
CA ALA A 30 -3.63 10.43 8.94
C ALA A 30 -3.03 11.20 10.12
N ILE A 31 -2.82 12.51 9.98
CA ILE A 31 -2.34 13.36 11.08
C ILE A 31 -3.35 13.39 12.23
N VAL A 32 -4.65 13.53 11.95
CA VAL A 32 -5.68 13.53 12.99
C VAL A 32 -5.72 12.20 13.73
N ILE A 33 -5.62 11.07 13.00
CA ILE A 33 -5.57 9.73 13.58
C ILE A 33 -4.33 9.58 14.47
N CYS A 34 -3.15 9.95 13.97
CA CYS A 34 -1.91 9.86 14.74
C CYS A 34 -1.95 10.76 15.99
N ALA A 35 -2.46 11.99 15.86
CA ALA A 35 -2.61 12.88 17.00
C ALA A 35 -3.61 12.31 18.02
N SER A 36 -4.71 11.70 17.58
CA SER A 36 -5.66 11.07 18.49
C SER A 36 -5.07 9.92 19.29
N LEU A 37 -4.23 9.10 18.64
CA LEU A 37 -3.54 7.99 19.30
C LEU A 37 -2.47 8.53 20.27
N TYR A 38 -1.66 9.49 19.81
CA TYR A 38 -0.60 10.09 20.62
C TYR A 38 -1.10 10.79 21.90
N PHE A 39 -2.21 11.52 21.80
CA PHE A 39 -2.81 12.23 22.94
C PHE A 39 -3.85 11.39 23.70
N ASP A 40 -4.03 10.12 23.34
CA ASP A 40 -5.04 9.21 23.88
C ASP A 40 -6.43 9.87 23.99
N ILE A 41 -6.88 10.46 22.89
CA ILE A 41 -8.20 11.11 22.83
C ILE A 41 -9.25 10.00 22.77
N VAL A 42 -9.73 9.59 23.95
CA VAL A 42 -10.65 8.45 24.16
C VAL A 42 -11.75 8.36 23.10
N LEU A 43 -12.45 9.46 22.82
CA LEU A 43 -13.54 9.49 21.84
C LEU A 43 -13.09 9.06 20.42
N LEU A 44 -11.92 9.52 19.99
CA LEU A 44 -11.39 9.22 18.66
C LEU A 44 -10.75 7.82 18.63
N THR A 45 -10.05 7.42 19.69
CA THR A 45 -9.48 6.08 19.81
C THR A 45 -10.57 5.00 19.81
N ASP A 46 -11.68 5.23 20.53
CA ASP A 46 -12.83 4.32 20.54
C ASP A 46 -13.55 4.29 19.18
N ALA A 47 -13.67 5.45 18.52
CA ALA A 47 -14.21 5.51 17.16
C ALA A 47 -13.35 4.71 16.18
N LEU A 48 -12.02 4.77 16.28
CA LEU A 48 -11.10 3.99 15.45
C LEU A 48 -11.21 2.50 15.73
N ARG A 49 -11.28 2.08 17.00
CA ARG A 49 -11.50 0.67 17.36
C ARG A 49 -12.84 0.16 16.88
N SER A 50 -13.89 0.97 16.98
CA SER A 50 -15.21 0.63 16.45
C SER A 50 -15.19 0.49 14.93
N LEU A 51 -14.46 1.37 14.23
CA LEU A 51 -14.31 1.29 12.78
C LEU A 51 -13.54 0.03 12.37
N GLU A 52 -12.45 -0.28 13.04
CA GLU A 52 -11.66 -1.49 12.83
C GLU A 52 -12.50 -2.76 13.09
N GLY A 53 -13.26 -2.77 14.19
CA GLY A 53 -14.19 -3.86 14.50
C GLY A 53 -15.28 -4.04 13.45
N ALA A 54 -15.86 -2.94 12.95
CA ALA A 54 -16.83 -2.97 11.86
C ALA A 54 -16.20 -3.44 10.53
N ALA A 55 -14.94 -3.10 10.29
CA ALA A 55 -14.18 -3.50 9.11
C ALA A 55 -13.56 -4.91 9.23
N SER A 56 -13.75 -5.61 10.35
CA SER A 56 -13.20 -6.97 10.57
C SER A 56 -13.58 -7.96 9.46
N GLY A 57 -14.81 -7.88 8.94
CA GLY A 57 -15.27 -8.68 7.80
C GLY A 57 -14.59 -8.37 6.46
N LEU A 58 -13.85 -7.26 6.38
CA LEU A 58 -13.10 -6.80 5.21
C LEU A 58 -11.59 -7.02 5.34
N GLN A 59 -11.12 -7.60 6.44
CA GLN A 59 -9.69 -7.87 6.67
C GLN A 59 -9.07 -8.71 5.53
N TRP A 60 -9.83 -9.63 4.96
CA TRP A 60 -9.36 -10.43 3.83
C TRP A 60 -9.08 -9.58 2.59
N ILE A 61 -9.84 -8.50 2.35
CA ILE A 61 -9.66 -7.62 1.19
C ILE A 61 -8.34 -6.88 1.30
N VAL A 62 -8.04 -6.31 2.47
CA VAL A 62 -6.78 -5.58 2.67
C VAL A 62 -5.58 -6.53 2.66
N ILE A 63 -5.72 -7.75 3.17
CA ILE A 63 -4.69 -8.79 3.06
C ILE A 63 -4.44 -9.15 1.58
N LEU A 64 -5.49 -9.35 0.79
CA LEU A 64 -5.35 -9.59 -0.64
C LEU A 64 -4.71 -8.39 -1.36
N ALA A 65 -5.05 -7.16 -0.97
CA ALA A 65 -4.48 -5.96 -1.55
C ALA A 65 -2.96 -5.90 -1.35
N ILE A 66 -2.47 -6.12 -0.12
CA ILE A 66 -1.02 -6.12 0.13
C ILE A 66 -0.32 -7.31 -0.54
N GLN A 67 -0.96 -8.48 -0.60
CA GLN A 67 -0.43 -9.63 -1.35
C GLN A 67 -0.31 -9.31 -2.84
N GLY A 68 -1.32 -8.68 -3.44
CA GLY A 68 -1.31 -8.27 -4.84
C GLY A 68 -0.17 -7.28 -5.14
N VAL A 69 0.05 -6.29 -4.27
CA VAL A 69 1.16 -5.34 -4.43
C VAL A 69 2.52 -6.05 -4.35
N LEU A 70 2.71 -6.96 -3.38
CA LEU A 70 3.96 -7.72 -3.25
C LEU A 70 4.21 -8.65 -4.45
N ILE A 71 3.16 -9.30 -4.98
CA ILE A 71 3.25 -10.09 -6.22
C ILE A 71 3.62 -9.18 -7.40
N GLY A 72 3.10 -7.95 -7.44
CA GLY A 72 3.45 -6.93 -8.43
C GLY A 72 4.95 -6.63 -8.46
N PHE A 73 5.57 -6.40 -7.29
CA PHE A 73 7.02 -6.19 -7.20
C PHE A 73 7.83 -7.37 -7.76
N VAL A 74 7.41 -8.60 -7.44
CA VAL A 74 8.07 -9.81 -7.94
C VAL A 74 7.93 -9.92 -9.46
N ALA A 75 6.75 -9.60 -9.99
CA ALA A 75 6.51 -9.60 -11.43
C ALA A 75 7.41 -8.59 -12.15
N GLU A 76 7.55 -7.38 -11.62
CA GLU A 76 8.40 -6.33 -12.17
C GLU A 76 9.87 -6.76 -12.18
N TYR A 77 10.36 -7.26 -11.04
CA TYR A 77 11.72 -7.78 -10.92
C TYR A 77 12.04 -8.91 -11.91
N LEU A 78 11.09 -9.84 -12.12
CA LEU A 78 11.25 -10.91 -13.10
C LEU A 78 11.21 -10.41 -14.55
N TYR A 79 10.49 -9.32 -14.81
CA TYR A 79 10.45 -8.67 -16.11
C TYR A 79 11.80 -8.02 -16.45
N GLU A 80 12.38 -7.26 -15.52
CA GLU A 80 13.70 -6.63 -15.67
C GLU A 80 14.82 -7.65 -15.92
N GLN A 81 14.71 -8.85 -15.36
CA GLN A 81 15.71 -9.91 -15.51
C GLN A 81 15.53 -10.81 -16.75
N GLY A 82 14.65 -10.42 -17.69
CA GLY A 82 14.23 -11.23 -18.83
C GLY A 82 15.35 -11.85 -19.68
N ASP A 83 16.54 -11.27 -19.70
CA ASP A 83 17.69 -11.79 -20.47
C ASP A 83 18.59 -12.76 -19.69
N GLY A 84 18.48 -12.83 -18.35
CA GLY A 84 19.32 -13.67 -17.50
C GLY A 84 18.84 -15.12 -17.38
N TYR A 85 17.53 -15.33 -17.24
CA TYR A 85 16.92 -16.64 -16.97
C TYR A 85 16.94 -17.60 -18.17
N ALA A 86 16.98 -17.09 -19.39
CA ALA A 86 16.99 -17.89 -20.62
C ALA A 86 18.27 -18.74 -20.80
N LYS A 87 19.34 -18.47 -20.05
CA LYS A 87 20.65 -19.12 -20.22
C LYS A 87 20.84 -20.42 -19.41
N VAL A 88 19.90 -20.80 -18.52
CA VAL A 88 20.15 -21.84 -17.51
C VAL A 88 19.74 -23.27 -17.94
N GLY A 89 19.08 -23.47 -19.09
CA GLY A 89 18.55 -24.81 -19.45
C GLY A 89 18.74 -25.25 -20.92
N SER A 90 19.68 -26.18 -21.11
CA SER A 90 19.96 -27.06 -22.28
C SER A 90 18.97 -27.10 -23.45
N ASN A 91 19.42 -26.66 -24.63
CA ASN A 91 19.03 -26.85 -26.06
C ASN A 91 17.84 -27.71 -26.57
N GLU A 92 16.97 -28.34 -25.78
CA GLU A 92 15.92 -29.26 -26.31
C GLU A 92 14.49 -28.71 -26.42
N PHE A 93 14.20 -27.54 -25.82
CA PHE A 93 12.93 -26.81 -26.01
C PHE A 93 13.23 -25.39 -26.48
N ASP A 94 12.40 -24.86 -27.39
CA ASP A 94 12.50 -23.50 -27.92
C ASP A 94 12.61 -22.48 -26.78
N SER A 95 13.47 -21.49 -26.93
CA SER A 95 13.88 -20.57 -25.84
C SER A 95 12.69 -19.89 -25.14
N LYS A 96 11.58 -19.73 -25.86
CA LYS A 96 10.34 -19.12 -25.38
C LYS A 96 9.59 -20.01 -24.39
N ASP A 97 9.47 -21.31 -24.68
CA ASP A 97 8.71 -22.23 -23.83
C ASP A 97 9.40 -22.45 -22.48
N LYS A 98 10.74 -22.53 -22.48
CA LYS A 98 11.53 -22.59 -21.24
C LYS A 98 11.44 -21.32 -20.42
N THR A 99 11.51 -20.16 -21.08
CA THR A 99 11.40 -18.86 -20.39
C THR A 99 10.01 -18.69 -19.78
N LEU A 100 8.96 -19.10 -20.50
CA LEU A 100 7.59 -19.10 -20.01
C LEU A 100 7.43 -20.05 -18.82
N ALA A 101 7.88 -21.30 -18.94
CA ALA A 101 7.78 -22.29 -17.87
C ALA A 101 8.54 -21.86 -16.61
N ALA A 102 9.74 -21.28 -16.76
CA ALA A 102 10.51 -20.75 -15.65
C ALA A 102 9.79 -19.57 -14.96
N ARG A 103 9.29 -18.60 -15.73
CA ARG A 103 8.53 -17.45 -15.18
C ARG A 103 7.28 -17.91 -14.45
N VAL A 104 6.50 -18.80 -15.04
CA VAL A 104 5.30 -19.37 -14.40
C VAL A 104 5.68 -20.11 -13.13
N GLY A 105 6.70 -20.98 -13.17
CA GLY A 105 7.14 -21.73 -11.99
C GLY A 105 7.59 -20.83 -10.83
N ILE A 106 8.40 -19.80 -11.11
CA ILE A 106 8.85 -18.84 -10.09
C ILE A 106 7.66 -18.03 -9.56
N MET A 107 6.81 -17.49 -10.44
CA MET A 107 5.64 -16.71 -10.03
C MET A 107 4.66 -17.53 -9.19
N THR A 108 4.41 -18.79 -9.55
CA THR A 108 3.58 -19.70 -8.76
C THR A 108 4.20 -19.97 -7.39
N GLY A 109 5.51 -20.27 -7.34
CA GLY A 109 6.22 -20.52 -6.09
C GLY A 109 6.21 -19.31 -5.16
N VAL A 110 6.55 -18.13 -5.67
CA VAL A 110 6.56 -16.89 -4.88
C VAL A 110 5.14 -16.50 -4.45
N SER A 111 4.15 -16.62 -5.34
CA SER A 111 2.75 -16.35 -4.99
C SER A 111 2.27 -17.28 -3.88
N ALA A 112 2.65 -18.56 -3.89
CA ALA A 112 2.31 -19.50 -2.81
C ALA A 112 2.94 -19.08 -1.48
N VAL A 113 4.23 -18.69 -1.48
CA VAL A 113 4.91 -18.18 -0.28
C VAL A 113 4.24 -16.91 0.24
N ILE A 114 3.96 -15.94 -0.62
CA ILE A 114 3.26 -14.69 -0.26
C ILE A 114 1.86 -15.00 0.31
N THR A 115 1.14 -15.93 -0.33
CA THR A 115 -0.21 -16.32 0.09
C THR A 115 -0.23 -16.90 1.50
N LEU A 116 0.79 -17.70 1.84
CA LEU A 116 0.91 -18.34 3.15
C LEU A 116 1.50 -17.42 4.22
N ALA A 117 2.55 -16.66 3.90
CA ALA A 117 3.31 -15.89 4.87
C ALA A 117 2.63 -14.57 5.23
N VAL A 118 2.14 -13.81 4.24
CA VAL A 118 1.66 -12.43 4.44
C VAL A 118 0.50 -12.32 5.43
N PRO A 119 -0.54 -13.19 5.39
CA PRO A 119 -1.65 -13.07 6.35
C PRO A 119 -1.17 -13.23 7.79
N SER A 120 -0.24 -14.17 8.02
CA SER A 120 0.34 -14.40 9.35
C SER A 120 1.20 -13.23 9.81
N ALA A 121 2.06 -12.70 8.93
CA ALA A 121 2.91 -11.56 9.24
C ALA A 121 2.08 -10.32 9.58
N VAL A 122 1.13 -9.94 8.72
CA VAL A 122 0.27 -8.76 8.91
C VAL A 122 -0.52 -8.86 10.21
N ARG A 123 -1.13 -10.02 10.50
CA ARG A 123 -1.90 -10.23 11.75
C ARG A 123 -1.03 -10.20 13.00
N SER A 124 0.25 -10.54 12.89
CA SER A 124 1.16 -10.56 14.04
C SER A 124 1.68 -9.18 14.44
N VAL A 125 1.74 -8.24 13.49
CA VAL A 125 2.35 -6.92 13.70
C VAL A 125 1.34 -5.79 13.79
N ALA A 126 0.13 -5.97 13.25
CA ALA A 126 -0.87 -4.90 13.19
C ALA A 126 -1.84 -4.95 14.37
N GLU A 127 -1.92 -3.86 15.14
CA GLU A 127 -2.94 -3.62 16.16
C GLU A 127 -4.27 -3.22 15.50
N TYR A 128 -4.21 -2.40 14.45
CA TYR A 128 -5.32 -2.00 13.61
C TYR A 128 -5.11 -2.57 12.21
N LEU A 129 -5.46 -3.84 12.01
CA LEU A 129 -5.16 -4.59 10.80
C LEU A 129 -5.59 -3.85 9.53
N VAL A 130 -6.82 -3.37 9.46
CA VAL A 130 -7.36 -2.71 8.27
C VAL A 130 -6.64 -1.39 8.02
N ILE A 131 -6.56 -0.53 9.03
CA ILE A 131 -5.95 0.81 8.89
C ILE A 131 -4.48 0.69 8.50
N GLN A 132 -3.72 -0.15 9.20
CA GLN A 132 -2.28 -0.29 8.97
C GLN A 132 -1.99 -0.96 7.63
N THR A 133 -2.76 -1.98 7.25
CA THR A 133 -2.60 -2.64 5.96
C THR A 133 -2.94 -1.69 4.81
N VAL A 134 -3.98 -0.86 4.94
CA VAL A 134 -4.29 0.18 3.95
C VAL A 134 -3.14 1.19 3.83
N GLY A 135 -2.58 1.64 4.95
CA GLY A 135 -1.40 2.51 4.96
C GLY A 135 -0.22 1.88 4.21
N ALA A 136 0.08 0.61 4.51
CA ALA A 136 1.15 -0.14 3.85
C ALA A 136 0.90 -0.32 2.35
N VAL A 137 -0.33 -0.66 1.94
CA VAL A 137 -0.72 -0.79 0.53
C VAL A 137 -0.54 0.53 -0.23
N ILE A 138 -0.85 1.68 0.39
CA ILE A 138 -0.65 2.98 -0.24
C ILE A 138 0.84 3.24 -0.48
N VAL A 139 1.68 3.01 0.53
CA VAL A 139 3.13 3.21 0.40
C VAL A 139 3.71 2.27 -0.65
N LEU A 140 3.47 0.97 -0.49
CA LEU A 140 4.01 -0.06 -1.39
C LEU A 140 3.47 0.09 -2.81
N GLY A 141 2.19 0.46 -2.98
CA GLY A 141 1.59 0.69 -4.29
C GLY A 141 2.20 1.89 -5.01
N ILE A 142 2.47 2.99 -4.30
CA ILE A 142 3.17 4.15 -4.88
C ILE A 142 4.60 3.76 -5.28
N LEU A 143 5.30 3.02 -4.42
CA LEU A 143 6.66 2.53 -4.72
C LEU A 143 6.68 1.57 -5.92
N LEU A 144 5.69 0.69 -6.04
CA LEU A 144 5.57 -0.21 -7.19
C LEU A 144 5.37 0.58 -8.50
N VAL A 145 4.49 1.57 -8.49
CA VAL A 145 4.29 2.46 -9.64
C VAL A 145 5.56 3.23 -9.95
N HIS A 146 6.31 3.64 -8.92
CA HIS A 146 7.59 4.33 -9.08
C HIS A 146 8.63 3.48 -9.82
N GLU A 147 8.79 2.21 -9.45
CA GLU A 147 9.72 1.31 -10.16
C GLU A 147 9.37 1.17 -11.65
N SER A 148 8.08 1.16 -11.98
CA SER A 148 7.61 0.99 -13.37
C SER A 148 7.57 2.27 -14.23
N SER A 149 7.77 3.48 -13.66
CA SER A 149 7.46 4.74 -14.34
C SER A 149 8.65 5.70 -14.43
N SER A 150 9.00 6.11 -15.66
CA SER A 150 10.12 7.03 -15.93
C SER A 150 9.84 8.49 -15.55
N ASP A 151 8.57 8.89 -15.47
CA ASP A 151 8.16 10.31 -15.36
C ASP A 151 7.80 10.73 -13.93
N TRP A 152 8.28 9.98 -12.94
CA TRP A 152 7.90 10.18 -11.55
C TRP A 152 8.55 11.42 -10.92
N ASN A 153 7.77 12.14 -10.09
CA ASN A 153 8.24 13.28 -9.31
C ASN A 153 7.88 13.13 -7.80
N PRO A 154 8.87 12.87 -6.91
CA PRO A 154 8.64 12.68 -5.48
C PRO A 154 7.95 13.86 -4.82
N GLU A 155 8.23 15.07 -5.32
CA GLU A 155 7.75 16.30 -4.73
C GLU A 155 6.24 16.49 -4.86
N THR A 156 5.58 15.69 -5.71
CA THR A 156 4.15 15.74 -5.95
C THR A 156 3.37 14.63 -5.24
N GLU A 157 4.05 13.56 -4.79
CA GLU A 157 3.41 12.39 -4.19
C GLU A 157 3.73 12.20 -2.70
N TRP A 158 4.69 12.96 -2.17
CA TRP A 158 5.07 12.90 -0.76
C TRP A 158 3.90 12.99 0.24
N PRO A 159 2.79 13.75 0.02
CA PRO A 159 1.72 13.78 1.01
C PRO A 159 1.02 12.42 1.15
N ALA A 160 0.88 11.66 0.06
CA ALA A 160 0.31 10.33 0.12
C ALA A 160 1.27 9.32 0.74
N LEU A 161 2.56 9.41 0.42
CA LEU A 161 3.60 8.58 1.05
C LEU A 161 3.65 8.83 2.56
N ALA A 162 3.69 10.09 2.99
CA ALA A 162 3.69 10.46 4.40
C ALA A 162 2.43 9.94 5.11
N ALA A 163 1.26 10.11 4.49
CA ALA A 163 0.01 9.61 5.05
C ALA A 163 0.00 8.08 5.17
N GLY A 164 0.46 7.37 4.14
CA GLY A 164 0.57 5.92 4.14
C GLY A 164 1.51 5.40 5.23
N VAL A 165 2.69 6.01 5.38
CA VAL A 165 3.67 5.68 6.44
C VAL A 165 3.07 5.91 7.83
N LEU A 166 2.42 7.05 8.04
CA LEU A 166 1.74 7.38 9.30
C LEU A 166 0.70 6.32 9.64
N LEU A 167 -0.19 5.99 8.70
CA LEU A 167 -1.24 4.98 8.92
C LEU A 167 -0.68 3.58 9.15
N ALA A 168 0.41 3.20 8.46
CA ALA A 168 1.01 1.88 8.59
C ALA A 168 1.72 1.68 9.93
N THR A 169 2.33 2.72 10.48
CA THR A 169 3.29 2.59 11.61
C THR A 169 2.79 3.20 12.91
N ALA A 170 2.12 4.36 12.88
CA ALA A 170 1.75 5.08 14.08
C ALA A 170 0.87 4.26 15.05
N PRO A 171 -0.10 3.44 14.59
CA PRO A 171 -0.94 2.67 15.51
C PRO A 171 -0.22 1.60 16.34
N THR A 172 1.04 1.27 16.02
CA THR A 172 1.84 0.31 16.80
C THR A 172 2.98 0.98 17.56
N VAL A 173 3.34 2.22 17.20
CA VAL A 173 4.53 2.92 17.72
C VAL A 173 4.17 4.00 18.74
N LEU A 174 2.96 4.57 18.64
CA LEU A 174 2.45 5.63 19.52
C LEU A 174 1.45 5.05 20.51
#